data_AF-A0A832B2D9-F1
#
_entry.id   AF-A0A832B2D9-F1
#
_cell.length_a   1.000
_cell.length_b   1.000
_cell.length_c   1.000
_cell.angle_alpha   90.00
_cell.angle_beta   90.00
_cell.angle_gamma   90.00
#
_symmetry.space_group_name_H-M   'P 1'
#
loop_
_entity.id
_entity.type
_entity.pdbx_description
1 polymer ?
#
loop_
_entity_poly.entity_id
_entity_poly.type
_entity_poly.pdbx_seq_one_letter_code
_entity_poly.pdbx_strand_id
1 'polypeptide(L)'
;MSGGAPGDGGDAGPGDAGPDGPAAPEPVPESVRPFLAWAPPGHFYSPVPDLGDVERDATRIFATVRDLPGVDLRELAQLERFATLATLAREAPLPTRAGDGHRYSTDNLNYGPGDAMMLQSMLRMLRPRRYLEVGSGWTTALALDTSERFLDGALAVTAIEPYPELLEGVLRPGDPVEIIARRVQDVPLDTFATLGAGDVLFVDSSHVVKAGSDVHHLFTRVLPALAPGVVVHVHDVFWPFEYLRHWIAEGRAWNEAYLLHAFLLYNDTFEILLWNHWLAMAHPEVVASSLPAMVENPGGALWMRKGK
;
A
#
# COMPACT_ATOMS: atom_id res chain seq x y z
N MET A 1 -38.20 -1.68 11.10
CA MET A 1 -37.63 -0.36 10.80
C MET A 1 -36.70 0.02 11.93
N SER A 2 -35.64 0.78 11.62
CA SER A 2 -34.39 1.00 12.37
C SER A 2 -33.49 -0.25 12.37
N GLY A 3 -32.41 -0.37 11.58
CA GLY A 3 -31.49 0.66 11.09
C GLY A 3 -30.33 0.78 12.08
N GLY A 4 -29.52 -0.28 12.20
CA GLY A 4 -28.28 -0.27 12.98
C GLY A 4 -27.11 0.03 12.05
N ALA A 5 -26.41 1.12 12.32
CA ALA A 5 -25.16 1.48 11.65
C ALA A 5 -24.09 0.41 11.92
N PRO A 6 -23.20 0.09 10.97
CA PRO A 6 -22.02 -0.71 11.27
C PRO A 6 -21.05 0.13 12.11
N GLY A 7 -20.59 -0.47 13.22
CA GLY A 7 -19.71 0.18 14.19
C GLY A 7 -18.29 0.36 13.68
N ASP A 8 -17.66 1.43 14.16
CA ASP A 8 -16.22 1.68 14.11
C ASP A 8 -15.44 0.43 14.55
N GLY A 9 -14.75 -0.20 13.59
CA GLY A 9 -13.83 -1.29 13.83
C GLY A 9 -12.40 -0.78 13.88
N GLY A 10 -11.73 -1.00 15.02
CA GLY A 10 -10.27 -1.23 15.09
C GLY A 10 -9.37 -0.05 14.78
N ASP A 11 -9.39 0.93 15.66
CA ASP A 11 -8.44 2.03 15.83
C ASP A 11 -6.98 1.53 15.89
N ALA A 12 -6.19 1.81 14.86
CA ALA A 12 -4.73 1.93 14.98
C ALA A 12 -4.43 3.42 15.20
N GLY A 13 -4.73 3.89 16.40
CA GLY A 13 -4.46 5.26 16.83
C GLY A 13 -2.97 5.60 16.78
N PRO A 14 -2.61 6.89 16.77
CA PRO A 14 -1.22 7.31 16.80
C PRO A 14 -0.58 6.76 18.07
N GLY A 15 0.66 6.28 17.94
CA GLY A 15 1.37 5.49 18.94
C GLY A 15 1.18 5.98 20.37
N ASP A 16 1.06 5.01 21.28
CA ASP A 16 1.38 5.22 22.68
C ASP A 16 2.81 5.78 22.72
N ALA A 17 2.91 7.09 22.87
CA ALA A 17 4.16 7.73 23.23
C ALA A 17 4.66 6.95 24.45
N GLY A 18 5.94 6.62 24.47
CA GLY A 18 6.56 6.14 25.70
C GLY A 18 6.28 7.12 26.86
N PRO A 19 6.75 6.84 28.08
CA PRO A 19 6.49 7.70 29.24
C PRO A 19 6.94 9.17 29.08
N ASP A 20 7.59 9.51 27.97
CA ASP A 20 7.89 10.86 27.50
C ASP A 20 6.79 11.32 26.54
N GLY A 21 6.04 12.38 26.92
CA GLY A 21 5.01 12.99 26.07
C GLY A 21 5.53 13.40 24.67
N PRO A 22 4.64 13.88 23.77
CA PRO A 22 5.01 14.14 22.37
C PRO A 22 6.27 14.99 22.31
N ALA A 23 7.30 14.48 21.64
CA ALA A 23 8.57 15.19 21.47
C ALA A 23 8.28 16.61 20.94
N ALA A 24 8.98 17.61 21.48
CA ALA A 24 8.86 18.97 20.98
C ALA A 24 9.11 18.97 19.46
N PRO A 25 8.31 19.71 18.67
CA PRO A 25 8.45 19.70 17.22
C PRO A 25 9.88 20.09 16.83
N GLU A 26 10.49 19.28 15.99
CA GLU A 26 11.82 19.58 15.49
C GLU A 26 11.85 20.94 14.78
N PRO A 27 12.93 21.72 14.93
CA PRO A 27 13.03 23.01 14.28
C PRO A 27 13.00 22.84 12.76
N VAL A 28 12.12 23.60 12.11
CA VAL A 28 11.98 23.62 10.65
C VAL A 28 13.31 24.00 9.99
N PRO A 29 13.88 23.16 9.10
CA PRO A 29 15.15 23.46 8.44
C PRO A 29 15.10 24.77 7.64
N GLU A 30 16.20 25.54 7.62
CA GLU A 30 16.23 26.80 6.86
C GLU A 30 15.99 26.57 5.35
N SER A 31 16.43 25.42 4.82
CA SER A 31 16.24 25.02 3.43
C SER A 31 14.77 24.87 3.03
N VAL A 32 13.84 24.67 3.97
CA VAL A 32 12.41 24.54 3.63
C VAL A 32 11.65 25.87 3.70
N ARG A 33 12.26 26.93 4.26
CA ARG A 33 11.60 28.24 4.43
C ARG A 33 11.00 28.83 3.14
N PRO A 34 11.64 28.75 1.96
CA PRO A 34 11.03 29.30 0.75
C PRO A 34 9.65 28.69 0.44
N PHE A 35 9.46 27.41 0.73
CA PHE A 35 8.20 26.69 0.49
C PHE A 35 7.11 27.06 1.50
N LEU A 36 7.49 27.36 2.75
CA LEU A 36 6.55 27.78 3.79
C LEU A 36 6.18 29.26 3.72
N ALA A 37 7.08 30.10 3.17
CA ALA A 37 6.88 31.55 3.07
C ALA A 37 6.09 31.98 1.81
N TRP A 38 6.07 31.16 0.76
CA TRP A 38 5.38 31.50 -0.50
C TRP A 38 3.86 31.62 -0.32
N ALA A 39 3.25 30.64 0.36
CA ALA A 39 1.83 30.63 0.70
C ALA A 39 1.62 29.82 1.99
N PRO A 40 0.76 30.26 2.92
CA PRO A 40 0.51 29.50 4.15
C PRO A 40 -0.25 28.18 3.87
N PRO A 41 -0.13 27.15 4.73
CA PRO A 41 -1.02 25.98 4.70
C PRO A 41 -2.49 26.37 4.60
N GLY A 42 -3.27 25.62 3.82
CA GLY A 42 -4.68 25.90 3.56
C GLY A 42 -4.93 26.95 2.47
N HIS A 43 -3.92 27.69 2.03
CA HIS A 43 -4.07 28.62 0.91
C HIS A 43 -4.15 27.86 -0.42
N PHE A 44 -4.84 28.42 -1.43
CA PHE A 44 -5.02 27.79 -2.74
C PHE A 44 -3.72 27.54 -3.54
N TYR A 45 -2.61 28.19 -3.16
CA TYR A 45 -1.27 27.93 -3.72
C TYR A 45 -0.44 26.96 -2.86
N SER A 46 -0.96 26.53 -1.72
CA SER A 46 -0.32 25.56 -0.84
C SER A 46 -0.78 24.15 -1.21
N PRO A 47 0.13 23.16 -1.23
CA PRO A 47 -0.26 21.76 -1.38
C PRO A 47 -0.88 21.18 -0.09
N VAL A 48 -0.79 21.90 1.04
CA VAL A 48 -1.35 21.46 2.32
C VAL A 48 -2.80 21.94 2.42
N PRO A 49 -3.79 21.04 2.58
CA PRO A 49 -5.20 21.43 2.67
C PRO A 49 -5.51 22.12 4.01
N ASP A 50 -6.58 22.91 4.02
CA ASP A 50 -7.21 23.41 5.24
C ASP A 50 -8.26 22.41 5.73
N LEU A 51 -8.21 22.04 7.01
CA LEU A 51 -9.18 21.08 7.57
C LEU A 51 -10.61 21.64 7.59
N GLY A 52 -10.79 22.94 7.80
CA GLY A 52 -12.11 23.57 7.73
C GLY A 52 -12.70 23.53 6.32
N ASP A 53 -11.85 23.64 5.29
CA ASP A 53 -12.25 23.44 3.90
C ASP A 53 -12.64 21.99 3.61
N VAL A 54 -11.86 21.02 4.10
CA VAL A 54 -12.19 19.58 4.01
C VAL A 54 -13.51 19.28 4.70
N GLU A 55 -13.74 19.80 5.90
CA GLU A 55 -14.97 19.59 6.66
C GLU A 55 -16.18 20.21 5.98
N ARG A 56 -16.03 21.43 5.44
CA ARG A 56 -17.09 22.11 4.69
C ARG A 56 -17.50 21.31 3.44
N ASP A 57 -16.54 20.69 2.78
CA ASP A 57 -16.77 19.91 1.55
C ASP A 57 -16.87 18.39 1.80
N ALA A 58 -16.96 17.95 3.06
CA ALA A 58 -16.87 16.54 3.44
C ALA A 58 -17.90 15.65 2.72
N THR A 59 -19.12 16.14 2.48
CA THR A 59 -20.14 15.40 1.73
C THR A 59 -19.72 15.10 0.29
N ARG A 60 -18.92 15.98 -0.32
CA ARG A 60 -18.41 15.81 -1.69
C ARG A 60 -17.15 14.95 -1.70
N ILE A 61 -16.21 15.21 -0.78
CA ILE A 61 -14.91 14.52 -0.70
C ILE A 61 -15.11 13.04 -0.34
N PHE A 62 -15.93 12.76 0.68
CA PHE A 62 -16.15 11.39 1.18
C PHE A 62 -17.43 10.77 0.63
N ALA A 63 -17.90 11.24 -0.53
CA ALA A 63 -19.09 10.70 -1.17
C ALA A 63 -18.86 9.23 -1.57
N THR A 64 -19.80 8.36 -1.23
CA THR A 64 -19.82 7.01 -1.79
C THR A 64 -20.21 7.08 -3.26
N VAL A 65 -19.33 6.55 -4.12
CA VAL A 65 -19.58 6.41 -5.56
C VAL A 65 -19.76 4.93 -5.92
N ARG A 66 -20.51 4.68 -6.99
CA ARG A 66 -20.75 3.31 -7.51
C ARG A 66 -19.87 2.98 -8.70
N ASP A 67 -19.51 3.98 -9.48
CA ASP A 67 -18.72 3.86 -10.69
C ASP A 67 -17.56 4.85 -10.68
N LEU A 68 -16.53 4.53 -11.47
CA LEU A 68 -15.36 5.39 -11.68
C LEU A 68 -15.14 5.55 -13.20
N PRO A 69 -15.86 6.49 -13.84
CA PRO A 69 -15.77 6.68 -15.28
C PRO A 69 -14.32 6.90 -15.75
N GLY A 70 -13.92 6.20 -16.80
CA GLY A 70 -12.57 6.27 -17.34
C GLY A 70 -11.57 5.29 -16.73
N VAL A 71 -11.94 4.56 -15.67
CA VAL A 71 -11.13 3.47 -15.10
C VAL A 71 -11.82 2.13 -15.35
N ASP A 72 -11.14 1.19 -16.00
CA ASP A 72 -11.63 -0.19 -16.11
C ASP A 72 -11.36 -0.93 -14.79
N LEU A 73 -12.41 -1.06 -13.96
CA LEU A 73 -12.34 -1.75 -12.67
C LEU A 73 -12.23 -3.27 -12.82
N ARG A 74 -12.59 -3.86 -13.97
CA ARG A 74 -12.50 -5.31 -14.19
C ARG A 74 -13.17 -6.15 -13.08
N GLU A 75 -14.33 -5.70 -12.62
CA GLU A 75 -15.06 -6.25 -11.45
C GLU A 75 -15.16 -7.78 -11.46
N LEU A 76 -15.64 -8.38 -12.55
CA LEU A 76 -15.78 -9.84 -12.66
C LEU A 76 -14.44 -10.56 -12.48
N ALA A 77 -13.37 -10.04 -13.09
CA ALA A 77 -12.04 -10.62 -12.98
C ALA A 77 -11.47 -10.48 -11.56
N GLN A 78 -11.79 -9.39 -10.85
CA GLN A 78 -11.41 -9.23 -9.44
C GLN A 78 -12.16 -10.24 -8.55
N LEU A 79 -13.45 -10.46 -8.76
CA LEU A 79 -14.25 -11.43 -7.99
C LEU A 79 -13.76 -12.88 -8.19
N GLU A 80 -13.48 -13.28 -9.43
CA GLU A 80 -12.92 -14.60 -9.74
C GLU A 80 -11.56 -14.80 -9.07
N ARG A 81 -10.71 -13.77 -9.12
CA ARG A 81 -9.40 -13.79 -8.47
C ARG A 81 -9.54 -13.86 -6.96
N PHE A 82 -10.42 -13.05 -6.36
CA PHE A 82 -10.68 -13.04 -4.93
C PHE A 82 -11.15 -14.39 -4.40
N ALA A 83 -12.01 -15.11 -5.14
CA ALA A 83 -12.43 -16.47 -4.74
C ALA A 83 -11.23 -17.43 -4.60
N THR A 84 -10.25 -17.33 -5.50
CA THR A 84 -8.99 -18.09 -5.42
C THR A 84 -8.15 -17.65 -4.23
N LEU A 85 -7.93 -16.33 -4.08
CA LEU A 85 -7.12 -15.76 -3.01
C LEU A 85 -7.71 -16.06 -1.62
N ALA A 86 -9.02 -15.99 -1.46
CA ALA A 86 -9.70 -16.32 -0.22
C ALA A 86 -9.52 -17.78 0.18
N THR A 87 -9.45 -18.69 -0.80
CA THR A 87 -9.13 -20.10 -0.54
C THR A 87 -7.70 -20.23 -0.02
N LEU A 88 -6.73 -19.61 -0.68
CA LEU A 88 -5.33 -19.61 -0.24
C LEU A 88 -5.19 -19.00 1.17
N ALA A 89 -5.78 -17.83 1.42
CA ALA A 89 -5.73 -17.18 2.73
C ALA A 89 -6.28 -18.06 3.87
N ARG A 90 -7.36 -18.81 3.65
CA ARG A 90 -7.91 -19.74 4.65
C ARG A 90 -7.02 -20.95 4.92
N GLU A 91 -6.28 -21.43 3.91
CA GLU A 91 -5.34 -22.55 4.07
C GLU A 91 -4.10 -22.19 4.89
N ALA A 92 -3.75 -20.90 4.94
CA ALA A 92 -2.58 -20.40 5.65
C ALA A 92 -2.91 -19.14 6.46
N PRO A 93 -3.62 -19.28 7.59
CA PRO A 93 -3.91 -18.17 8.49
C PRO A 93 -2.62 -17.47 8.95
N LEU A 94 -2.69 -16.15 9.07
CA LEU A 94 -1.56 -15.34 9.50
C LEU A 94 -1.30 -15.52 11.02
N PRO A 95 -0.04 -15.52 11.45
CA PRO A 95 0.32 -15.56 12.87
C PRO A 95 -0.10 -14.26 13.57
N THR A 96 -0.63 -14.38 14.79
CA THR A 96 -1.05 -13.22 15.59
C THR A 96 0.05 -12.60 16.43
N ARG A 97 1.17 -13.29 16.66
CA ARG A 97 2.34 -12.76 17.37
C ARG A 97 3.62 -13.20 16.69
N ALA A 98 4.66 -12.38 16.76
CA ALA A 98 6.00 -12.74 16.32
C ALA A 98 6.57 -13.83 17.24
N GLY A 99 7.04 -14.93 16.65
CA GLY A 99 7.39 -16.16 17.36
C GLY A 99 6.91 -17.39 16.58
N ASP A 100 7.43 -18.58 16.88
CA ASP A 100 7.05 -19.85 16.20
C ASP A 100 7.39 -19.95 14.71
N GLY A 101 8.54 -19.44 14.31
CA GLY A 101 9.04 -19.62 12.94
C GLY A 101 8.39 -18.70 11.91
N HIS A 102 7.71 -17.63 12.32
CA HIS A 102 7.32 -16.50 11.46
C HIS A 102 8.12 -15.24 11.78
N ARG A 103 8.41 -14.43 10.76
CA ARG A 103 8.95 -13.07 10.87
C ARG A 103 7.80 -12.09 10.98
N TYR A 104 6.78 -12.25 10.14
CA TYR A 104 5.58 -11.43 10.17
C TYR A 104 4.63 -11.82 11.32
N SER A 105 3.84 -10.85 11.77
CA SER A 105 2.81 -10.96 12.81
C SER A 105 1.70 -9.96 12.53
N THR A 106 0.43 -10.31 12.69
CA THR A 106 -0.67 -9.32 12.57
C THR A 106 -0.72 -8.33 13.73
N ASP A 107 -0.04 -8.63 14.84
CA ASP A 107 0.23 -7.68 15.93
C ASP A 107 1.43 -6.80 15.54
N ASN A 108 1.25 -5.99 14.51
CA ASN A 108 2.16 -4.93 14.08
C ASN A 108 1.32 -3.72 13.65
N LEU A 109 1.86 -2.51 13.79
CA LEU A 109 1.12 -1.27 13.54
C LEU A 109 1.13 -0.84 12.07
N ASN A 110 1.93 -1.48 11.22
CA ASN A 110 2.27 -0.99 9.88
C ASN A 110 1.54 -1.72 8.76
N TYR A 111 1.17 -2.99 8.94
CA TYR A 111 0.58 -3.80 7.88
C TYR A 111 -0.54 -4.68 8.43
N GLY A 112 -1.77 -4.32 8.07
CA GLY A 112 -2.98 -4.93 8.60
C GLY A 112 -3.29 -6.33 8.05
N PRO A 113 -4.22 -7.06 8.69
CA PRO A 113 -4.53 -8.45 8.31
C PRO A 113 -5.12 -8.57 6.91
N GLY A 114 -5.91 -7.59 6.43
CA GLY A 114 -6.51 -7.63 5.10
C GLY A 114 -5.47 -7.62 3.99
N ASP A 115 -4.56 -6.63 4.04
CA ASP A 115 -3.47 -6.55 3.08
C ASP A 115 -2.51 -7.73 3.19
N ALA A 116 -2.18 -8.16 4.41
CA ALA A 116 -1.34 -9.33 4.62
C ALA A 116 -1.91 -10.63 4.05
N MET A 117 -3.21 -10.88 4.22
CA MET A 117 -3.86 -12.06 3.64
C MET A 117 -3.77 -12.01 2.11
N MET A 118 -3.98 -10.83 1.51
CA MET A 118 -3.94 -10.66 0.06
C MET A 118 -2.52 -10.70 -0.49
N LEU A 119 -1.52 -10.11 0.16
CA LEU A 119 -0.11 -10.21 -0.23
C LEU A 119 0.36 -11.67 -0.22
N GLN A 120 0.15 -12.38 0.89
CA GLN A 120 0.53 -13.79 1.00
C GLN A 120 -0.15 -14.64 -0.11
N SER A 121 -1.45 -14.43 -0.32
CA SER A 121 -2.22 -15.19 -1.31
C SER A 121 -1.83 -14.83 -2.75
N MET A 122 -1.54 -13.56 -3.03
CA MET A 122 -1.08 -13.10 -4.35
C MET A 122 0.28 -13.71 -4.69
N LEU A 123 1.23 -13.73 -3.74
CA LEU A 123 2.53 -14.38 -3.95
C LEU A 123 2.39 -15.88 -4.21
N ARG A 124 1.48 -16.57 -3.50
CA ARG A 124 1.19 -17.99 -3.73
C ARG A 124 0.53 -18.27 -5.08
N MET A 125 -0.37 -17.40 -5.51
CA MET A 125 -1.05 -17.51 -6.81
C MET A 125 -0.10 -17.21 -7.98
N LEU A 126 0.71 -16.15 -7.87
CA LEU A 126 1.63 -15.70 -8.92
C LEU A 126 2.89 -16.55 -9.00
N ARG A 127 3.36 -17.08 -7.86
CA ARG A 127 4.67 -17.74 -7.69
C ARG A 127 5.80 -16.94 -8.38
N PRO A 128 5.99 -15.66 -8.03
CA PRO A 128 6.99 -14.83 -8.67
C PRO A 128 8.39 -15.41 -8.47
N ARG A 129 9.31 -15.12 -9.41
CA ARG A 129 10.73 -15.44 -9.23
C ARG A 129 11.43 -14.32 -8.46
N ARG A 130 10.96 -13.08 -8.63
CA ARG A 130 11.51 -11.87 -8.01
C ARG A 130 10.40 -11.07 -7.34
N TYR A 131 10.71 -10.60 -6.13
CA TYR A 131 9.93 -9.62 -5.39
C TYR A 131 10.86 -8.46 -5.06
N LEU A 132 10.62 -7.32 -5.69
CA LEU A 132 11.36 -6.09 -5.44
C LEU A 132 10.42 -5.12 -4.73
N GLU A 133 10.85 -4.62 -3.58
CA GLU A 133 10.06 -3.79 -2.71
C GLU A 133 10.70 -2.42 -2.50
N VAL A 134 9.89 -1.36 -2.57
CA VAL A 134 10.26 0.02 -2.29
C VAL A 134 9.47 0.46 -1.06
N GLY A 135 10.18 0.74 0.03
CA GLY A 135 9.59 0.85 1.37
C GLY A 135 9.43 -0.54 1.98
N SER A 136 10.30 -0.89 2.94
CA SER A 136 10.47 -2.29 3.37
C SER A 136 10.37 -2.47 4.89
N GLY A 137 9.95 -3.67 5.32
CA GLY A 137 9.71 -3.96 6.73
C GLY A 137 8.89 -5.24 6.93
N TRP A 138 7.71 -5.11 7.53
CA TRP A 138 6.82 -6.25 7.83
C TRP A 138 6.32 -6.97 6.57
N THR A 139 6.12 -6.24 5.48
CA THR A 139 5.74 -6.78 4.16
C THR A 139 6.85 -7.66 3.58
N THR A 140 8.11 -7.26 3.71
CA THR A 140 9.29 -8.07 3.35
C THR A 140 9.35 -9.34 4.18
N ALA A 141 9.13 -9.22 5.50
CA ALA A 141 9.07 -10.36 6.41
C ALA A 141 7.97 -11.36 6.00
N LEU A 142 6.80 -10.87 5.60
CA LEU A 142 5.70 -11.71 5.10
C LEU A 142 6.04 -12.37 3.76
N ALA A 143 6.71 -11.67 2.85
CA ALA A 143 7.16 -12.22 1.58
C ALA A 143 8.17 -13.37 1.79
N LEU A 144 9.12 -13.20 2.71
CA LEU A 144 10.09 -14.23 3.10
C LEU A 144 9.41 -15.45 3.74
N ASP A 145 8.50 -15.23 4.70
CA ASP A 145 7.73 -16.32 5.32
C ASP A 145 6.89 -17.08 4.29
N THR A 146 6.28 -16.36 3.35
CA THR A 146 5.51 -16.95 2.26
C THR A 146 6.40 -17.77 1.32
N SER A 147 7.59 -17.26 0.99
CA SER A 147 8.58 -17.94 0.16
C SER A 147 9.01 -19.27 0.77
N GLU A 148 9.42 -19.22 2.04
CA GLU A 148 9.93 -20.38 2.79
C GLU A 148 8.87 -21.49 2.90
N ARG A 149 7.60 -21.13 3.08
CA ARG A 149 6.52 -22.08 3.35
C ARG A 149 5.81 -22.60 2.11
N PHE A 150 5.70 -21.77 1.07
CA PHE A 150 4.80 -22.06 -0.05
C PHE A 150 5.45 -21.96 -1.43
N LEU A 151 6.64 -21.35 -1.54
CA LEU A 151 7.36 -21.14 -2.79
C LEU A 151 8.72 -21.83 -2.84
N ASP A 152 8.91 -22.86 -2.00
CA ASP A 152 10.13 -23.69 -1.95
C ASP A 152 11.41 -22.87 -1.66
N GLY A 153 11.27 -21.70 -1.01
CA GLY A 153 12.38 -20.77 -0.77
C GLY A 153 12.96 -20.14 -2.05
N ALA A 154 12.25 -20.20 -3.18
CA ALA A 154 12.77 -19.80 -4.49
C ALA A 154 12.61 -18.32 -4.81
N LEU A 155 11.89 -17.55 -3.98
CA LEU A 155 11.67 -16.12 -4.21
C LEU A 155 12.94 -15.32 -3.93
N ALA A 156 13.47 -14.63 -4.94
CA ALA A 156 14.53 -13.65 -4.75
C ALA A 156 13.92 -12.32 -4.28
N VAL A 157 14.31 -11.87 -3.08
CA VAL A 157 13.78 -10.66 -2.46
C VAL A 157 14.83 -9.54 -2.50
N THR A 158 14.46 -8.39 -3.06
CA THR A 158 15.27 -7.16 -3.03
C THR A 158 14.47 -6.06 -2.37
N ALA A 159 15.00 -5.47 -1.30
CA ALA A 159 14.38 -4.38 -0.54
C ALA A 159 15.13 -3.07 -0.78
N ILE A 160 14.45 -2.04 -1.26
CA ILE A 160 14.98 -0.68 -1.44
C ILE A 160 14.41 0.19 -0.32
N GLU A 161 15.27 0.54 0.63
CA GLU A 161 14.87 1.26 1.83
C GLU A 161 16.03 2.13 2.34
N PRO A 162 15.95 3.47 2.25
CA PRO A 162 17.00 4.35 2.78
C PRO A 162 17.23 4.21 4.29
N TYR A 163 16.24 3.75 5.07
CA TYR A 163 16.28 3.62 6.52
C TYR A 163 15.84 2.19 6.95
N PRO A 164 16.71 1.17 6.77
CA PRO A 164 16.31 -0.23 6.86
C PRO A 164 16.22 -0.75 8.29
N GLU A 165 16.27 0.09 9.32
CA GLU A 165 16.36 -0.35 10.72
C GLU A 165 15.17 -1.24 11.13
N LEU A 166 13.96 -0.92 10.65
CA LEU A 166 12.78 -1.76 10.88
C LEU A 166 12.94 -3.13 10.22
N LEU A 167 13.36 -3.16 8.95
CA LEU A 167 13.58 -4.38 8.19
C LEU A 167 14.66 -5.25 8.88
N GLU A 168 15.81 -4.66 9.19
CA GLU A 168 16.91 -5.36 9.88
C GLU A 168 16.46 -5.95 11.22
N GLY A 169 15.56 -5.26 11.94
CA GLY A 169 14.99 -5.74 13.20
C GLY A 169 14.07 -6.96 13.08
N VAL A 170 13.44 -7.19 11.92
CA VAL A 170 12.52 -8.32 11.69
C VAL A 170 13.16 -9.49 10.94
N LEU A 171 14.33 -9.28 10.34
CA LEU A 171 15.09 -10.31 9.63
C LEU A 171 15.80 -11.28 10.58
N ARG A 172 16.04 -12.49 10.08
CA ARG A 172 16.85 -13.52 10.75
C ARG A 172 18.24 -13.58 10.13
N PRO A 173 19.26 -14.01 10.89
CA PRO A 173 20.58 -14.29 10.32
C PRO A 173 20.49 -15.30 9.18
N GLY A 174 20.96 -14.90 7.98
CA GLY A 174 20.99 -15.75 6.79
C GLY A 174 19.77 -15.64 5.87
N ASP A 175 18.84 -14.71 6.15
CA ASP A 175 17.71 -14.47 5.25
C ASP A 175 18.16 -14.06 3.84
N PRO A 176 17.55 -14.63 2.79
CA PRO A 176 17.95 -14.39 1.40
C PRO A 176 17.34 -13.08 0.87
N VAL A 177 17.70 -11.95 1.47
CA VAL A 177 17.26 -10.61 1.08
C VAL A 177 18.45 -9.73 0.70
N GLU A 178 18.35 -9.07 -0.47
CA GLU A 178 19.26 -8.00 -0.85
C GLU A 178 18.70 -6.67 -0.37
N ILE A 179 19.37 -6.02 0.58
CA ILE A 179 19.00 -4.69 1.07
C ILE A 179 19.80 -3.61 0.34
N ILE A 180 19.10 -2.76 -0.42
CA ILE A 180 19.64 -1.57 -1.06
C ILE A 180 19.29 -0.38 -0.19
N ALA A 181 20.20 -0.03 0.72
CA ALA A 181 20.05 1.07 1.68
C ALA A 181 20.18 2.46 1.02
N ARG A 182 19.27 2.78 0.11
CA ARG A 182 19.27 4.01 -0.71
C ARG A 182 17.84 4.46 -0.99
N ARG A 183 17.70 5.77 -1.25
CA ARG A 183 16.48 6.31 -1.82
C ARG A 183 16.23 5.67 -3.19
N VAL A 184 14.98 5.39 -3.51
CA VAL A 184 14.61 4.76 -4.78
C VAL A 184 15.08 5.54 -6.00
N GLN A 185 15.11 6.88 -5.90
CA GLN A 185 15.56 7.78 -6.96
C GLN A 185 17.05 7.60 -7.32
N ASP A 186 17.85 7.05 -6.40
CA ASP A 186 19.30 6.82 -6.56
C ASP A 186 19.61 5.37 -7.00
N VAL A 187 18.59 4.52 -7.13
CA VAL A 187 18.74 3.13 -7.60
C VAL A 187 18.70 3.10 -9.13
N PRO A 188 19.63 2.40 -9.82
CA PRO A 188 19.60 2.29 -11.27
C PRO A 188 18.30 1.67 -11.78
N LEU A 189 17.76 2.20 -12.88
CA LEU A 189 16.55 1.65 -13.51
C LEU A 189 16.70 0.19 -13.96
N ASP A 190 17.93 -0.24 -14.24
CA ASP A 190 18.25 -1.63 -14.61
C ASP A 190 17.88 -2.62 -13.49
N THR A 191 17.89 -2.19 -12.22
CA THR A 191 17.42 -3.03 -11.10
C THR A 191 15.94 -3.41 -11.29
N PHE A 192 15.09 -2.46 -11.69
CA PHE A 192 13.68 -2.70 -11.98
C PHE A 192 13.45 -3.42 -13.31
N ALA A 193 14.32 -3.17 -14.31
CA ALA A 193 14.28 -3.86 -15.59
C ALA A 193 14.59 -5.38 -15.46
N THR A 194 15.11 -5.82 -14.31
CA THR A 194 15.23 -7.25 -14.02
C THR A 194 13.89 -7.94 -13.80
N LEU A 195 12.83 -7.22 -13.41
CA LEU A 195 11.52 -7.84 -13.19
C LEU A 195 10.92 -8.31 -14.52
N GLY A 196 10.53 -9.57 -14.57
CA GLY A 196 9.87 -10.19 -15.72
C GLY A 196 8.37 -10.40 -15.53
N ALA A 197 7.74 -11.04 -16.52
CA ALA A 197 6.33 -11.38 -16.43
C ALA A 197 6.04 -12.28 -15.21
N GLY A 198 5.09 -11.85 -14.38
CA GLY A 198 4.71 -12.55 -13.14
C GLY A 198 5.54 -12.17 -11.92
N ASP A 199 6.67 -11.46 -12.08
CA ASP A 199 7.42 -10.90 -10.95
C ASP A 199 6.70 -9.68 -10.35
N VAL A 200 7.01 -9.38 -9.09
CA VAL A 200 6.30 -8.37 -8.30
C VAL A 200 7.20 -7.17 -8.01
N LEU A 201 6.70 -5.97 -8.30
CA LEU A 201 7.15 -4.71 -7.71
C LEU A 201 6.16 -4.31 -6.61
N PHE A 202 6.61 -4.21 -5.36
CA PHE A 202 5.83 -3.69 -4.25
C PHE A 202 6.23 -2.24 -3.95
N VAL A 203 5.24 -1.34 -3.87
CA VAL A 203 5.45 0.09 -3.65
C VAL A 203 4.66 0.54 -2.43
N ASP A 204 5.40 0.93 -1.40
CA ASP A 204 4.91 1.54 -0.17
C ASP A 204 5.84 2.72 0.18
N SER A 205 5.70 3.79 -0.60
CA SER A 205 6.66 4.90 -0.61
C SER A 205 6.21 6.06 0.29
N SER A 206 6.72 7.28 0.09
CA SER A 206 6.32 8.42 0.93
C SER A 206 4.87 8.90 0.74
N HIS A 207 4.13 8.38 -0.25
CA HIS A 207 2.78 8.80 -0.66
C HIS A 207 2.60 10.29 -1.02
N VAL A 208 3.71 11.03 -1.17
CA VAL A 208 3.72 12.46 -1.47
C VAL A 208 4.43 12.77 -2.78
N VAL A 209 3.68 13.31 -3.73
CA VAL A 209 4.14 13.91 -4.98
C VAL A 209 4.60 15.35 -4.71
N LYS A 210 5.88 15.61 -4.95
CA LYS A 210 6.51 16.93 -4.93
C LYS A 210 7.78 16.91 -5.79
N ALA A 211 8.43 18.07 -5.95
CA ALA A 211 9.68 18.16 -6.71
C ALA A 211 10.72 17.16 -6.18
N GLY A 212 11.13 16.22 -7.03
CA GLY A 212 12.12 15.18 -6.69
C GLY A 212 11.61 14.03 -5.81
N SER A 213 10.30 13.88 -5.61
CA SER A 213 9.78 12.80 -4.78
C SER A 213 9.93 11.41 -5.40
N ASP A 214 9.94 10.41 -4.54
CA ASP A 214 9.95 8.99 -4.86
C ASP A 214 8.70 8.60 -5.65
N VAL A 215 7.50 9.02 -5.22
CA VAL A 215 6.24 8.77 -5.94
C VAL A 215 6.34 9.27 -7.38
N HIS A 216 6.77 10.52 -7.60
CA HIS A 216 6.89 11.06 -8.95
C HIS A 216 7.91 10.25 -9.78
N HIS A 217 9.05 9.86 -9.18
CA HIS A 217 10.05 9.03 -9.84
C HIS A 217 9.51 7.63 -10.20
N LEU A 218 8.82 6.97 -9.28
CA LEU A 218 8.22 5.66 -9.47
C LEU A 218 7.27 5.66 -10.67
N PHE A 219 6.33 6.60 -10.71
CA PHE A 219 5.34 6.68 -11.77
C PHE A 219 5.91 7.10 -13.12
N THR A 220 6.90 8.01 -13.14
CA THR A 220 7.39 8.60 -14.41
C THR A 220 8.65 7.94 -14.96
N ARG A 221 9.38 7.15 -14.16
CA ARG A 221 10.65 6.52 -14.55
C ARG A 221 10.63 5.01 -14.35
N VAL A 222 10.17 4.52 -13.20
CA VAL A 222 10.19 3.08 -12.88
C VAL A 222 9.08 2.33 -13.62
N LEU A 223 7.81 2.70 -13.46
CA LEU A 223 6.69 2.01 -14.12
C LEU A 223 6.86 1.90 -15.65
N PRO A 224 7.32 2.97 -16.36
CA PRO A 224 7.60 2.88 -17.79
C PRO A 224 8.72 1.89 -18.15
N ALA A 225 9.71 1.70 -17.28
CA ALA A 225 10.86 0.80 -17.53
C ALA A 225 10.56 -0.69 -17.29
N LEU A 226 9.48 -1.02 -16.56
CA LEU A 226 9.12 -2.41 -16.27
C LEU A 226 8.85 -3.24 -17.54
N ALA A 227 9.16 -4.53 -17.52
CA ALA A 227 8.78 -5.43 -18.60
C ALA A 227 7.25 -5.66 -18.63
N PRO A 228 6.65 -5.97 -19.79
CA PRO A 228 5.29 -6.47 -19.87
C PRO A 228 5.07 -7.69 -18.96
N GLY A 229 3.93 -7.72 -18.29
CA GLY A 229 3.52 -8.79 -17.39
C GLY A 229 4.01 -8.65 -15.95
N VAL A 230 4.85 -7.66 -15.62
CA VAL A 230 5.20 -7.35 -14.22
C VAL A 230 3.94 -6.94 -13.47
N VAL A 231 3.78 -7.48 -12.26
CA VAL A 231 2.71 -7.14 -11.34
C VAL A 231 3.21 -6.08 -10.38
N VAL A 232 2.43 -5.02 -10.19
CA VAL A 232 2.76 -3.89 -9.32
C VAL A 232 1.72 -3.80 -8.22
N HIS A 233 2.18 -3.76 -6.97
CA HIS A 233 1.38 -3.43 -5.80
C HIS A 233 1.65 -1.98 -5.41
N VAL A 234 0.59 -1.21 -5.17
CA VAL A 234 0.67 0.13 -4.57
C VAL A 234 -0.15 0.11 -3.29
N HIS A 235 0.49 0.44 -2.18
CA HIS A 235 -0.11 0.41 -0.85
C HIS A 235 -0.84 1.73 -0.51
N ASP A 236 -1.71 1.70 0.50
CA ASP A 236 -2.54 2.83 0.97
C ASP A 236 -3.38 3.56 -0.09
N VAL A 237 -3.99 2.76 -0.98
CA VAL A 237 -4.93 3.20 -2.00
C VAL A 237 -6.34 2.76 -1.64
N PHE A 238 -7.19 3.70 -1.23
CA PHE A 238 -8.57 3.44 -0.85
C PHE A 238 -9.55 3.85 -1.94
N TRP A 239 -10.66 3.13 -2.07
CA TRP A 239 -11.75 3.50 -2.98
C TRP A 239 -12.44 4.81 -2.54
N PRO A 240 -12.72 5.77 -3.44
CA PRO A 240 -12.45 5.82 -4.88
C PRO A 240 -11.25 6.73 -5.24
N PHE A 241 -10.07 6.45 -4.70
CA PHE A 241 -8.86 7.30 -4.70
C PHE A 241 -8.96 8.54 -3.79
N GLU A 242 -9.53 8.35 -2.60
CA GLU A 242 -9.51 9.36 -1.53
C GLU A 242 -8.98 8.74 -0.24
N TYR A 243 -8.24 9.50 0.55
CA TYR A 243 -7.71 9.05 1.83
C TYR A 243 -8.80 9.00 2.90
N LEU A 244 -8.60 8.12 3.89
CA LEU A 244 -9.54 7.96 4.98
C LEU A 244 -9.73 9.28 5.74
N ARG A 245 -10.98 9.60 6.09
CA ARG A 245 -11.31 10.88 6.75
C ARG A 245 -10.50 11.13 8.02
N HIS A 246 -10.24 10.09 8.81
CA HIS A 246 -9.44 10.21 10.03
C HIS A 246 -7.96 10.45 9.74
N TRP A 247 -7.39 9.89 8.66
CA TRP A 247 -6.02 10.18 8.22
C TRP A 247 -5.84 11.63 7.78
N ILE A 248 -6.83 12.19 7.08
CA ILE A 248 -6.82 13.62 6.75
C ILE A 248 -6.90 14.46 8.04
N ALA A 249 -7.74 14.05 9.00
CA ALA A 249 -7.85 14.73 10.29
C ALA A 249 -6.55 14.66 11.14
N GLU A 250 -5.74 13.61 10.97
CA GLU A 250 -4.38 13.51 11.54
C GLU A 250 -3.37 14.47 10.87
N GLY A 251 -3.76 15.12 9.77
CA GLY A 251 -2.90 16.03 9.01
C GLY A 251 -2.09 15.35 7.90
N ARG A 252 -2.43 14.11 7.51
CA ARG A 252 -1.79 13.45 6.36
C ARG A 252 -2.25 14.12 5.07
N ALA A 253 -1.37 14.94 4.49
CA ALA A 253 -1.58 15.59 3.18
C ALA A 253 -0.98 14.76 2.03
N TRP A 254 -1.27 13.46 2.02
CA TRP A 254 -0.83 12.56 0.96
C TRP A 254 -1.60 12.83 -0.34
N ASN A 255 -1.00 12.51 -1.48
CA ASN A 255 -1.58 12.80 -2.80
C ASN A 255 -1.21 11.77 -3.88
N GLU A 256 -0.56 10.66 -3.51
CA GLU A 256 -0.26 9.56 -4.43
C GLU A 256 -1.53 8.92 -5.01
N ALA A 257 -2.58 8.73 -4.21
CA ALA A 257 -3.85 8.16 -4.67
C ALA A 257 -4.45 8.98 -5.81
N TYR A 258 -4.36 10.32 -5.75
CA TYR A 258 -4.84 11.20 -6.83
C TYR A 258 -4.00 11.09 -8.10
N LEU A 259 -2.67 10.94 -7.96
CA LEU A 259 -1.79 10.68 -9.10
C LEU A 259 -2.09 9.33 -9.74
N LEU A 260 -2.28 8.28 -8.93
CA LEU A 260 -2.62 6.95 -9.39
C LEU A 260 -3.98 6.93 -10.10
N HIS A 261 -4.98 7.65 -9.58
CA HIS A 261 -6.25 7.84 -10.26
C HIS A 261 -6.05 8.46 -11.65
N ALA A 262 -5.33 9.57 -11.73
CA ALA A 262 -5.04 10.24 -13.00
C ALA A 262 -4.25 9.35 -13.96
N PHE A 263 -3.34 8.53 -13.43
CA PHE A 263 -2.57 7.56 -14.21
C PHE A 263 -3.45 6.43 -14.78
N LEU A 264 -4.46 5.97 -14.06
CA LEU A 264 -5.37 4.90 -14.49
C LEU A 264 -6.51 5.39 -15.40
N LEU A 265 -6.85 6.69 -15.34
CA LEU A 265 -7.83 7.27 -16.25
C LEU A 265 -7.40 7.08 -17.71
N TYR A 266 -8.25 6.38 -18.46
CA TYR A 266 -8.05 6.05 -19.87
C TYR A 266 -6.78 5.22 -20.15
N ASN A 267 -6.28 4.52 -19.13
CA ASN A 267 -5.09 3.68 -19.25
C ASN A 267 -5.48 2.30 -19.77
N ASP A 268 -4.91 1.92 -20.90
CA ASP A 268 -5.05 0.58 -21.51
C ASP A 268 -3.79 -0.29 -21.32
N THR A 269 -2.72 0.30 -20.79
CA THR A 269 -1.43 -0.34 -20.60
C THR A 269 -1.33 -0.99 -19.23
N PHE A 270 -1.98 -0.48 -18.20
CA PHE A 270 -2.01 -1.07 -16.86
C PHE A 270 -3.42 -1.49 -16.51
N GLU A 271 -3.60 -2.76 -16.19
CA GLU A 271 -4.89 -3.32 -15.82
C GLU A 271 -4.94 -3.64 -14.32
N ILE A 272 -6.06 -3.31 -13.67
CA ILE A 272 -6.29 -3.68 -12.27
C ILE A 272 -6.44 -5.20 -12.17
N LEU A 273 -5.75 -5.80 -11.19
CA LEU A 273 -5.88 -7.19 -10.80
C LEU A 273 -6.70 -7.34 -9.51
N LEU A 274 -6.45 -6.50 -8.52
CA LEU A 274 -7.11 -6.64 -7.22
C LEU A 274 -7.07 -5.29 -6.53
N TRP A 275 -8.19 -4.85 -5.99
CA TRP A 275 -8.24 -3.67 -5.15
C TRP A 275 -9.03 -4.00 -3.88
N ASN A 276 -8.30 -4.17 -2.79
CA ASN A 276 -8.83 -4.70 -1.52
C ASN A 276 -9.98 -3.85 -0.98
N HIS A 277 -9.73 -2.54 -0.82
CA HIS A 277 -10.74 -1.61 -0.31
C HIS A 277 -11.97 -1.53 -1.23
N TRP A 278 -11.77 -1.48 -2.55
CA TRP A 278 -12.90 -1.48 -3.49
C TRP A 278 -13.74 -2.74 -3.38
N LEU A 279 -13.12 -3.93 -3.32
CA LEU A 279 -13.84 -5.20 -3.16
C LEU A 279 -14.67 -5.22 -1.87
N ALA A 280 -14.10 -4.75 -0.76
CA ALA A 280 -14.81 -4.70 0.52
C ALA A 280 -16.01 -3.74 0.50
N MET A 281 -15.89 -2.61 -0.21
CA MET A 281 -16.96 -1.62 -0.30
C MET A 281 -18.04 -1.98 -1.34
N ALA A 282 -17.64 -2.51 -2.49
CA ALA A 282 -18.56 -2.87 -3.57
C ALA A 282 -19.22 -4.25 -3.36
N HIS A 283 -18.51 -5.18 -2.71
CA HIS A 283 -18.95 -6.56 -2.50
C HIS A 283 -18.81 -7.05 -1.04
N PRO A 284 -19.37 -6.31 -0.06
CA PRO A 284 -19.19 -6.63 1.36
C PRO A 284 -19.65 -8.04 1.73
N GLU A 285 -20.73 -8.53 1.11
CA GLU A 285 -21.26 -9.89 1.36
C GLU A 285 -20.29 -10.99 0.90
N VAL A 286 -19.58 -10.75 -0.21
CA VAL A 286 -18.58 -11.70 -0.75
C VAL A 286 -17.37 -11.75 0.17
N VAL A 287 -16.91 -10.59 0.64
CA VAL A 287 -15.79 -10.48 1.58
C VAL A 287 -16.16 -11.10 2.93
N ALA A 288 -17.32 -10.75 3.50
CA ALA A 288 -17.78 -11.25 4.80
C ALA A 288 -17.94 -12.77 4.83
N SER A 289 -18.46 -13.37 3.75
CA SER A 289 -18.62 -14.83 3.66
C SER A 289 -17.30 -15.57 3.42
N SER A 290 -16.31 -14.92 2.81
CA SER A 290 -15.06 -15.56 2.40
C SER A 290 -13.93 -15.37 3.40
N LEU A 291 -13.72 -14.13 3.86
CA LEU A 291 -12.66 -13.70 4.77
C LEU A 291 -13.20 -12.63 5.73
N PRO A 292 -13.90 -13.03 6.81
CA PRO A 292 -14.50 -12.07 7.77
C PRO A 292 -13.53 -11.03 8.33
N ALA A 293 -12.26 -11.39 8.54
CA ALA A 293 -11.23 -10.46 9.03
C ALA A 293 -10.95 -9.28 8.09
N MET A 294 -11.22 -9.43 6.77
CA MET A 294 -11.13 -8.32 5.82
C MET A 294 -12.31 -7.34 5.91
N VAL A 295 -13.40 -7.70 6.59
CA VAL A 295 -14.49 -6.75 6.82
C VAL A 295 -14.08 -5.70 7.84
N GLU A 296 -13.34 -6.12 8.88
CA GLU A 296 -12.85 -5.24 9.94
C GLU A 296 -11.68 -4.39 9.44
N ASN A 297 -10.75 -4.99 8.70
CA ASN A 297 -9.63 -4.30 8.08
C ASN A 297 -9.43 -4.85 6.66
N PRO A 298 -10.04 -4.21 5.64
CA PRO A 298 -9.90 -4.66 4.26
C PRO A 298 -8.50 -4.40 3.72
N GLY A 299 -7.81 -3.40 4.26
CA GLY A 299 -6.54 -2.93 3.74
C GLY A 299 -6.67 -1.99 2.54
N GLY A 300 -5.53 -1.42 2.14
CA GLY A 300 -5.37 -0.41 1.10
C GLY A 300 -4.61 -0.87 -0.15
N ALA A 301 -4.44 -2.17 -0.38
CA ALA A 301 -3.69 -2.65 -1.54
C ALA A 301 -4.44 -2.47 -2.88
N LEU A 302 -3.79 -1.84 -3.85
CA LEU A 302 -4.14 -1.90 -5.27
C LEU A 302 -3.06 -2.63 -6.06
N TRP A 303 -3.45 -3.73 -6.69
CA TRP A 303 -2.61 -4.54 -7.57
C TRP A 303 -2.97 -4.25 -9.02
N MET A 304 -1.96 -3.97 -9.84
CA MET A 304 -2.07 -3.80 -11.28
C MET A 304 -1.06 -4.65 -12.01
N ARG A 305 -1.27 -4.89 -13.30
CA ARG A 305 -0.32 -5.57 -14.16
C ARG A 305 -0.01 -4.71 -15.37
N LYS A 306 1.28 -4.57 -15.68
CA LYS A 306 1.70 -3.96 -16.93
C LYS A 306 1.34 -4.87 -18.09
N GLY A 307 0.54 -4.37 -19.00
CA GLY A 307 0.19 -4.96 -20.28
C GLY A 307 1.36 -4.93 -21.27
N LYS A 308 1.04 -5.22 -22.53
CA LYS A 308 2.01 -5.22 -23.64
C LYS A 308 2.24 -3.83 -24.19
#